data_AF-A0A3S4IQU1-F1
#
_entry.id   AF-A0A3S4IQU1-F1
#
_cell.length_a   1.000
_cell.length_b   1.000
_cell.length_c   1.000
_cell.angle_alpha   90.00
_cell.angle_beta   90.00
_cell.angle_gamma   90.00
#
_symmetry.space_group_name_H-M   'P 1'
#
loop_
_entity.id
_entity.type
_entity.pdbx_description
1 polymer ?
#
loop_
_entity_poly.entity_id
_entity_poly.type
_entity_poly.pdbx_seq_one_letter_code
_entity_poly.pdbx_strand_id
1 'polypeptide(L)'
;MRHTVIFASAFATLVTASAFAADLPGKGITVQPIQSTISEESFQTLLVSRALEKLGYTVNKPSEVDYNVGYTSIASGDATFTAVNWQPLHDDMYAAAGGDKKFYREGVFVSGAAQGYLIDKKNRRAVQHHQYRSAKRSENRQNLRHQWRRKSGHDGLLAGLGLRSRDQSPE
;
A
#
# COMPACT_ATOMS: atom_id res chain seq x y z
N MET A 1 -36.32 -61.33 -56.31
CA MET A 1 -35.17 -61.01 -55.43
C MET A 1 -34.80 -59.55 -55.67
N ARG A 2 -34.52 -58.83 -54.59
CA ARG A 2 -34.48 -57.37 -54.48
C ARG A 2 -33.17 -56.79 -55.04
N HIS A 3 -33.25 -55.75 -55.86
CA HIS A 3 -32.14 -54.81 -56.05
C HIS A 3 -32.64 -53.40 -55.73
N THR A 4 -32.15 -52.89 -54.61
CA THR A 4 -32.55 -51.64 -53.98
C THR A 4 -31.85 -50.47 -54.67
N VAL A 5 -32.63 -49.47 -55.03
CA VAL A 5 -32.20 -48.20 -55.64
C VAL A 5 -31.47 -47.34 -54.61
N ILE A 6 -30.38 -46.69 -55.05
CA ILE A 6 -29.57 -45.73 -54.30
C ILE A 6 -30.35 -44.41 -54.16
N PHE A 7 -30.47 -43.86 -52.95
CA PHE A 7 -30.69 -42.43 -52.75
C PHE A 7 -29.83 -41.91 -51.58
N ALA A 8 -28.99 -40.94 -51.91
CA ALA A 8 -28.09 -40.24 -51.01
C ALA A 8 -28.86 -39.34 -50.02
N SER A 9 -28.41 -39.33 -48.77
CA SER A 9 -28.73 -38.28 -47.81
C SER A 9 -27.62 -38.17 -46.77
N ALA A 10 -26.49 -37.58 -47.18
CA ALA A 10 -25.49 -37.07 -46.26
C ALA A 10 -26.07 -35.81 -45.58
N PHE A 11 -26.70 -35.98 -44.42
CA PHE A 11 -27.13 -34.86 -43.59
C PHE A 11 -25.95 -34.38 -42.74
N ALA A 12 -25.10 -33.55 -43.33
CA ALA A 12 -24.05 -32.84 -42.62
C ALA A 12 -24.70 -31.73 -41.77
N THR A 13 -24.93 -32.01 -40.49
CA THR A 13 -25.32 -30.98 -39.51
C THR A 13 -24.16 -30.03 -39.28
N LEU A 14 -24.13 -28.93 -40.03
CA LEU A 14 -23.38 -27.74 -39.66
C LEU A 14 -24.06 -27.13 -38.43
N VAL A 15 -23.58 -27.48 -37.23
CA VAL A 15 -23.88 -26.69 -36.03
C VAL A 15 -23.03 -25.42 -36.16
N THR A 16 -23.59 -24.40 -36.80
CA THR A 16 -23.04 -23.05 -36.75
C THR A 16 -23.26 -22.55 -35.32
N ALA A 17 -22.31 -22.80 -34.43
CA ALA A 17 -22.28 -22.13 -33.15
C ALA A 17 -22.10 -20.64 -33.44
N SER A 18 -23.19 -19.88 -33.36
CA SER A 18 -23.13 -18.42 -33.36
C SER A 18 -22.25 -18.02 -32.20
N ALA A 19 -21.01 -17.62 -32.49
CA ALA A 19 -20.13 -17.02 -31.51
C ALA A 19 -20.73 -15.67 -31.14
N PHE A 20 -21.59 -15.65 -30.11
CA PHE A 20 -21.96 -14.40 -29.46
C PHE A 20 -20.68 -13.82 -28.86
N ALA A 21 -20.31 -12.62 -29.30
CA ALA A 21 -19.25 -11.88 -28.66
C ALA A 21 -19.62 -11.75 -27.17
N ALA A 22 -18.81 -12.35 -26.29
CA ALA A 22 -18.98 -12.15 -24.87
C ALA A 22 -18.85 -10.66 -24.59
N ASP A 23 -19.86 -10.06 -23.96
CA ASP A 23 -19.78 -8.68 -23.53
C ASP A 23 -18.55 -8.52 -22.61
N LEU A 24 -17.82 -7.42 -22.80
CA LEU A 24 -16.66 -7.12 -21.96
C LEU A 24 -17.09 -7.00 -20.49
N PRO A 25 -16.28 -7.49 -19.54
CA PRO A 25 -16.68 -7.60 -18.13
C PRO A 25 -17.01 -6.24 -17.47
N GLY A 26 -16.49 -5.13 -18.01
CA GLY A 26 -16.73 -3.79 -17.49
C GLY A 26 -17.92 -3.05 -18.08
N LYS A 27 -18.66 -3.63 -19.04
CA LYS A 27 -19.72 -2.93 -19.76
C LYS A 27 -20.79 -2.39 -18.79
N GLY A 28 -20.99 -1.08 -18.82
CA GLY A 28 -21.97 -0.38 -17.98
C GLY A 28 -21.51 -0.12 -16.54
N ILE A 29 -20.25 -0.44 -16.20
CA ILE A 29 -19.67 -0.19 -14.88
C ILE A 29 -18.73 1.00 -14.96
N THR A 30 -18.96 2.00 -14.10
CA THR A 30 -18.05 3.14 -13.92
C THR A 30 -17.14 2.89 -12.75
N VAL A 31 -15.86 3.19 -12.90
CA VAL A 31 -14.86 3.10 -11.84
C VAL A 31 -14.26 4.46 -11.53
N GLN A 32 -13.96 4.69 -10.25
CA GLN A 32 -13.39 5.92 -9.73
C GLN A 32 -12.00 5.63 -9.14
N PRO A 33 -10.91 5.91 -9.89
CA PRO A 33 -9.56 5.82 -9.36
C PRO A 33 -9.30 6.90 -8.31
N ILE A 34 -8.42 6.61 -7.36
CA ILE A 34 -7.98 7.58 -6.34
C ILE A 34 -6.46 7.50 -6.12
N GLN A 35 -5.84 8.66 -5.97
CA GLN A 35 -4.40 8.85 -5.72
C GLN A 35 -4.17 10.06 -4.80
N SER A 36 -2.92 10.30 -4.40
CA SER A 36 -2.58 11.54 -3.72
C SER A 36 -2.39 12.70 -4.70
N THR A 37 -2.08 13.88 -4.17
CA THR A 37 -1.71 15.07 -4.95
C THR A 37 -0.29 14.98 -5.55
N ILE A 38 0.43 13.87 -5.32
CA ILE A 38 1.75 13.62 -5.91
C ILE A 38 1.56 13.26 -7.39
N SER A 39 2.01 14.14 -8.29
CA SER A 39 1.80 13.98 -9.73
C SER A 39 2.50 12.73 -10.29
N GLU A 40 3.61 12.32 -9.69
CA GLU A 40 4.42 11.15 -10.06
C GLU A 40 3.63 9.83 -9.96
N GLU A 41 2.56 9.80 -9.16
CA GLU A 41 1.66 8.64 -9.02
C GLU A 41 0.72 8.46 -10.22
N SER A 42 0.52 9.53 -11.00
CA SER A 42 -0.50 9.54 -12.05
C SER A 42 -0.20 8.54 -13.16
N PHE A 43 1.08 8.34 -13.49
CA PHE A 43 1.47 7.41 -14.56
C PHE A 43 0.96 5.99 -14.29
N GLN A 44 1.23 5.46 -13.10
CA GLN A 44 0.86 4.10 -12.74
C GLN A 44 -0.65 3.96 -12.52
N THR A 45 -1.32 4.99 -11.99
CA THR A 45 -2.79 5.02 -11.86
C THR A 45 -3.46 4.98 -13.24
N LEU A 46 -3.01 5.81 -14.17
CA LEU A 46 -3.56 5.85 -15.53
C LEU A 46 -3.28 4.56 -16.30
N LEU A 47 -2.16 3.88 -16.05
CA LEU A 47 -1.89 2.58 -16.66
C LEU A 47 -2.97 1.55 -16.30
N VAL A 48 -3.36 1.46 -15.02
CA VAL A 48 -4.46 0.59 -14.57
C VAL A 48 -5.79 1.05 -15.17
N SER A 49 -6.05 2.37 -15.20
CA SER A 49 -7.23 2.92 -15.85
C SER A 49 -7.34 2.51 -17.32
N ARG A 50 -6.26 2.60 -18.10
CA ARG A 50 -6.27 2.18 -19.51
C ARG A 50 -6.54 0.69 -19.67
N ALA A 51 -6.02 -0.15 -18.78
CA ALA A 51 -6.33 -1.58 -18.79
C ALA A 51 -7.83 -1.84 -18.51
N LEU A 52 -8.42 -1.14 -17.53
CA LEU A 52 -9.84 -1.23 -17.24
C LEU A 52 -10.71 -0.72 -18.40
N GLU A 53 -10.32 0.37 -19.07
CA GLU A 53 -11.01 0.82 -20.30
C GLU A 53 -11.02 -0.27 -21.38
N LYS A 54 -9.90 -1.01 -21.57
CA LYS A 54 -9.85 -2.14 -22.52
C LYS A 54 -10.73 -3.32 -22.11
N LEU A 55 -11.03 -3.44 -20.82
CA LEU A 55 -12.00 -4.40 -20.28
C LEU A 55 -13.44 -3.87 -20.31
N GLY A 56 -13.69 -2.71 -20.92
CA GLY A 56 -15.03 -2.16 -21.16
C GLY A 56 -15.58 -1.27 -20.04
N TYR A 57 -14.79 -0.94 -19.02
CA TYR A 57 -15.18 -0.03 -17.94
C TYR A 57 -15.18 1.43 -18.41
N THR A 58 -16.10 2.23 -17.88
CA THR A 58 -16.01 3.69 -17.93
C THR A 58 -15.11 4.14 -16.79
N VAL A 59 -13.95 4.73 -17.08
CA VAL A 59 -13.01 5.15 -16.03
C VAL A 59 -13.05 6.66 -15.88
N ASN A 60 -13.42 7.13 -14.69
CA ASN A 60 -13.36 8.55 -14.37
C ASN A 60 -11.91 9.04 -14.23
N LYS A 61 -11.71 10.35 -14.30
CA LYS A 61 -10.43 10.96 -13.93
C LYS A 61 -10.08 10.59 -12.47
N PRO A 62 -8.82 10.24 -12.17
CA PRO A 62 -8.40 9.99 -10.80
C PRO A 62 -8.72 11.18 -9.89
N SER A 63 -9.31 10.91 -8.74
CA SER A 63 -9.48 11.89 -7.68
C SER A 63 -8.19 12.00 -6.86
N GLU A 64 -7.80 13.22 -6.53
CA GLU A 64 -6.61 13.51 -5.73
C GLU A 64 -7.05 13.87 -4.30
N VAL A 65 -6.64 13.08 -3.31
CA VAL A 65 -7.03 13.24 -1.90
C VAL A 65 -5.89 12.87 -0.96
N ASP A 66 -6.03 13.20 0.33
CA ASP A 66 -5.17 12.61 1.36
C ASP A 66 -5.31 11.09 1.40
N TYR A 67 -4.22 10.37 1.65
CA TYR A 67 -4.23 8.91 1.63
C TYR A 67 -5.25 8.29 2.59
N ASN A 68 -5.48 8.87 3.78
CA ASN A 68 -6.45 8.31 4.73
C ASN A 68 -7.86 8.43 4.17
N VAL A 69 -8.17 9.59 3.59
CA VAL A 69 -9.43 9.81 2.88
C VAL A 69 -9.57 8.80 1.74
N GLY A 70 -8.50 8.58 0.97
CA GLY A 70 -8.44 7.59 -0.10
C GLY A 70 -8.81 6.18 0.36
N TYR A 71 -8.18 5.68 1.43
CA TYR A 71 -8.52 4.37 1.99
C TYR A 71 -9.96 4.31 2.49
N THR A 72 -10.43 5.34 3.21
CA THR A 72 -11.82 5.35 3.69
C THR A 72 -12.84 5.39 2.55
N SER A 73 -12.56 6.13 1.47
CA SER A 73 -13.43 6.20 0.29
C SER A 73 -13.48 4.88 -0.49
N ILE A 74 -12.38 4.15 -0.57
CA ILE A 74 -12.41 2.80 -1.16
C ILE A 74 -13.19 1.84 -0.24
N ALA A 75 -12.98 1.92 1.08
CA ALA A 75 -13.66 1.04 2.04
C ALA A 75 -15.18 1.30 2.15
N SER A 76 -15.63 2.53 1.86
CA SER A 76 -17.06 2.89 1.77
C SER A 76 -17.68 2.58 0.41
N GLY A 77 -16.85 2.40 -0.63
CA GLY A 77 -17.28 2.18 -2.01
C GLY A 77 -17.47 3.46 -2.84
N ASP A 78 -17.11 4.63 -2.30
CA ASP A 78 -17.13 5.91 -3.02
C ASP A 78 -16.01 6.00 -4.08
N ALA A 79 -14.91 5.26 -3.87
CA ALA A 79 -13.82 5.06 -4.81
C ALA A 79 -13.62 3.57 -5.09
N THR A 80 -13.05 3.25 -6.26
CA THR A 80 -12.94 1.86 -6.71
C THR A 80 -11.57 1.26 -6.45
N PHE A 81 -10.49 1.97 -6.78
CA PHE A 81 -9.13 1.44 -6.61
C PHE A 81 -8.11 2.55 -6.40
N THR A 82 -6.98 2.17 -5.80
CA THR A 82 -5.74 2.94 -5.81
C THR A 82 -4.60 2.08 -6.33
N ALA A 83 -3.70 2.66 -7.11
CA ALA A 83 -2.51 1.99 -7.61
C ALA A 83 -1.26 2.24 -6.74
N VAL A 84 -1.40 2.96 -5.62
CA VAL A 84 -0.29 3.48 -4.80
C VAL A 84 -0.40 3.05 -3.33
N ASN A 85 -0.83 1.81 -3.10
CA ASN A 85 -0.78 1.20 -1.77
C ASN A 85 0.67 0.81 -1.43
N TRP A 86 1.37 1.65 -0.67
CA TRP A 86 2.76 1.41 -0.27
C TRP A 86 2.88 0.45 0.91
N GLN A 87 3.86 -0.46 0.82
CA GLN A 87 4.28 -1.30 1.94
C GLN A 87 5.75 -1.02 2.30
N PRO A 88 6.09 -0.84 3.59
CA PRO A 88 5.19 -0.91 4.76
C PRO A 88 4.47 0.41 5.10
N LEU A 89 4.71 1.50 4.33
CA LEU A 89 4.32 2.86 4.74
C LEU A 89 2.82 3.03 5.02
N HIS A 90 1.96 2.33 4.31
CA HIS A 90 0.52 2.46 4.46
C HIS A 90 -0.13 1.28 5.20
N ASP A 91 0.65 0.37 5.81
CA ASP A 91 0.10 -0.83 6.45
C ASP A 91 -0.86 -0.47 7.60
N ASP A 92 -0.50 0.51 8.44
CA ASP A 92 -1.36 0.98 9.54
C ASP A 92 -2.65 1.63 9.03
N MET A 93 -2.57 2.41 7.96
CA MET A 93 -3.73 3.06 7.33
C MET A 93 -4.67 2.05 6.70
N TYR A 94 -4.11 1.07 5.98
CA TYR A 94 -4.84 -0.05 5.39
C TYR A 94 -5.56 -0.86 6.47
N ALA A 95 -4.86 -1.22 7.55
CA ALA A 95 -5.44 -1.95 8.66
C ALA A 95 -6.55 -1.16 9.36
N ALA A 96 -6.34 0.13 9.63
CA ALA A 96 -7.31 1.00 10.26
C ALA A 96 -8.58 1.19 9.42
N ALA A 97 -8.47 1.22 8.09
CA ALA A 97 -9.61 1.31 7.18
C ALA A 97 -10.35 -0.02 6.97
N GLY A 98 -9.93 -1.10 7.64
CA GLY A 98 -10.61 -2.40 7.67
C GLY A 98 -9.83 -3.55 7.05
N GLY A 99 -8.66 -3.28 6.47
CA GLY A 99 -7.76 -4.28 5.89
C GLY A 99 -8.44 -5.22 4.90
N ASP A 100 -8.06 -6.49 4.93
CA ASP A 100 -8.53 -7.52 3.99
C ASP A 100 -10.05 -7.79 4.08
N LYS A 101 -10.73 -7.29 5.13
CA LYS A 101 -12.19 -7.37 5.24
C LYS A 101 -12.91 -6.36 4.32
N LYS A 102 -12.20 -5.31 3.91
CA LYS A 102 -12.73 -4.20 3.11
C LYS A 102 -12.07 -4.09 1.75
N PHE A 103 -10.82 -4.49 1.64
CA PHE A 103 -10.05 -4.33 0.43
C PHE A 103 -9.75 -5.67 -0.23
N TYR A 104 -9.87 -5.67 -1.55
CA TYR A 104 -9.21 -6.66 -2.38
C TYR A 104 -7.79 -6.17 -2.68
N ARG A 105 -6.78 -6.96 -2.34
CA ARG A 105 -5.37 -6.65 -2.58
C ARG A 105 -4.60 -7.91 -2.91
N GLU A 106 -4.21 -8.06 -4.17
CA GLU A 106 -3.51 -9.23 -4.68
C GLU A 106 -2.34 -8.84 -5.58
N GLY A 107 -1.26 -9.63 -5.52
CA GLY A 107 -0.04 -9.40 -6.27
C GLY A 107 0.78 -8.19 -5.82
N VAL A 108 1.84 -7.88 -6.58
CA VAL A 108 2.73 -6.74 -6.35
C VAL A 108 2.84 -5.94 -7.64
N PHE A 109 2.28 -4.73 -7.67
CA PHE A 109 2.27 -3.90 -8.88
C PHE A 109 3.64 -3.27 -9.17
N VAL A 110 4.31 -2.76 -8.13
CA VAL A 110 5.66 -2.20 -8.22
C VAL A 110 6.51 -2.83 -7.11
N SER A 111 7.69 -3.34 -7.47
CA SER A 111 8.64 -3.96 -6.53
C SER A 111 9.98 -3.22 -6.56
N GLY A 112 10.80 -3.39 -5.51
CA GLY A 112 12.14 -2.77 -5.44
C GLY A 112 12.12 -1.27 -5.19
N ALA A 113 11.01 -0.71 -4.73
CA ALA A 113 10.96 0.67 -4.28
C ALA A 113 11.83 0.87 -3.03
N ALA A 114 12.48 2.04 -2.93
CA ALA A 114 13.43 2.33 -1.87
C ALA A 114 13.02 3.60 -1.11
N GLN A 115 13.22 3.57 0.21
CA GLN A 115 13.09 4.73 1.08
C GLN A 115 14.35 4.87 1.93
N GLY A 116 14.81 6.10 2.11
CA GLY A 116 15.94 6.38 2.98
C GLY A 116 16.31 7.84 3.04
N TYR A 117 17.29 8.13 3.89
CA TYR A 117 17.88 9.46 4.01
C TYR A 117 19.08 9.56 3.08
N LEU A 118 19.11 10.61 2.26
CA LEU A 118 20.25 10.95 1.44
C LEU A 118 20.96 12.16 2.02
N ILE A 119 22.28 12.16 1.91
CA ILE A 119 23.13 13.30 2.24
C ILE A 119 23.96 13.65 1.01
N ASP A 120 24.27 14.94 0.87
CA ASP A 120 25.21 15.37 -0.15
C ASP A 120 26.54 14.61 -0.02
N LYS A 121 27.04 14.15 -1.17
CA LYS A 121 28.27 13.38 -1.29
C LYS A 121 29.46 14.09 -0.64
N LYS A 122 29.52 15.43 -0.72
CA LYS A 122 30.59 16.25 -0.12
C LYS A 122 30.61 16.16 1.40
N ASN A 123 29.44 16.08 2.05
CA ASN A 123 29.32 16.14 3.50
C ASN A 123 29.27 14.76 4.17
N ARG A 124 29.42 13.68 3.39
CA ARG A 124 29.32 12.29 3.87
C ARG A 124 30.21 11.99 5.07
N ARG A 125 31.48 12.42 5.05
CA ARG A 125 32.45 12.14 6.11
C ARG A 125 32.11 12.82 7.44
N ALA A 126 31.62 14.06 7.39
CA ALA A 126 31.26 14.83 8.59
C ALA A 126 30.04 14.20 9.29
N VAL A 127 29.03 13.79 8.52
CA VAL A 127 27.84 13.14 9.05
C VAL A 127 28.16 11.74 9.60
N GLN A 128 29.01 10.96 8.92
CA GLN A 128 29.40 9.64 9.40
C GLN A 128 30.16 9.72 10.74
N HIS A 129 31.02 10.72 10.90
CA HIS A 129 31.68 11.00 12.17
C HIS A 129 30.67 11.44 13.26
N HIS A 130 29.68 12.26 12.91
CA HIS A 130 28.62 12.67 13.84
C HIS A 130 27.74 11.48 14.27
N GLN A 131 27.32 10.62 13.33
CA GLN A 131 26.52 9.42 13.59
C GLN A 131 27.26 8.41 14.47
N TYR A 132 28.56 8.19 14.20
CA TYR A 132 29.41 7.37 15.06
C TYR A 132 29.48 7.92 16.49
N ARG A 133 29.67 9.23 16.65
CA ARG A 133 29.70 9.88 17.97
C ARG A 133 28.35 9.82 18.68
N SER A 134 27.23 9.99 17.97
CA SER A 134 25.90 9.88 18.57
C SER A 134 25.59 8.45 19.01
N ALA A 135 25.96 7.44 18.21
CA ALA A 135 25.81 6.03 18.54
C ALA A 135 26.66 5.63 19.75
N LYS A 136 27.93 6.08 19.81
CA LYS A 136 28.79 5.82 20.97
C LYS A 136 28.29 6.52 22.23
N ARG A 137 27.73 7.73 22.11
CA ARG A 137 27.07 8.42 23.24
C ARG A 137 25.83 7.67 23.72
N SER A 138 24.98 7.13 22.84
CA SER A 138 23.80 6.36 23.26
C SER A 138 24.19 5.04 23.93
N GLU A 139 25.17 4.32 23.37
CA GLU A 139 25.70 3.09 23.96
C GLU A 139 26.29 3.35 25.35
N ASN A 140 27.10 4.40 25.50
CA ASN A 140 27.67 4.77 26.79
C ASN A 140 26.60 5.15 27.82
N ARG A 141 25.53 5.85 27.39
CA ARG A 141 24.38 6.15 28.25
C ARG A 141 23.63 4.89 28.69
N GLN A 142 23.44 3.91 27.81
CA GLN A 142 22.81 2.64 28.16
C GLN A 142 23.67 1.86 29.16
N ASN A 143 24.98 1.78 28.92
CA ASN A 143 25.92 1.12 29.84
C ASN A 143 25.95 1.77 31.21
N LEU A 144 25.95 3.10 31.28
CA LEU A 144 25.84 3.83 32.55
C LEU A 144 24.51 3.54 33.27
N ARG A 145 23.38 3.52 32.55
CA ARG A 145 22.08 3.13 33.13
C ARG A 145 22.10 1.70 33.66
N HIS A 146 22.68 0.75 32.92
CA HIS A 146 22.82 -0.64 33.36
C HIS A 146 23.72 -0.78 34.59
N GLN A 147 24.85 -0.07 34.64
CA GLN A 147 25.73 -0.05 35.81
C GLN A 147 25.04 0.57 37.02
N TRP A 148 24.33 1.68 36.84
CA TRP A 148 23.57 2.31 37.92
C TRP A 148 22.51 1.37 38.46
N ARG A 149 21.73 0.70 37.59
CA ARG A 149 20.72 -0.29 37.98
C ARG A 149 21.30 -1.49 38.74
N ARG A 150 22.50 -1.93 38.39
CA ARG A 150 23.20 -3.01 39.11
C ARG A 150 23.73 -2.55 40.47
N LYS A 151 24.24 -1.33 40.56
CA LYS A 151 24.81 -0.76 41.79
C LYS A 151 23.71 -0.32 42.77
N SER A 152 22.52 0.02 42.27
CA SER A 152 21.39 0.44 43.10
C SER A 152 20.65 -0.70 43.80
N GLY A 153 21.00 -1.97 43.56
CA GLY A 153 20.84 -3.12 44.49
C GLY A 153 19.55 -3.27 45.32
N HIS A 154 18.43 -2.66 44.94
CA HIS A 154 17.20 -2.65 45.72
C HIS A 154 16.03 -2.98 44.79
N ASP A 155 15.55 -4.21 44.90
CA ASP A 155 14.18 -4.54 44.57
C ASP A 155 13.25 -3.76 45.53
N GLY A 156 12.38 -2.93 44.95
CA GLY A 156 11.13 -2.46 45.58
C GLY A 156 11.24 -1.44 46.72
N LEU A 157 11.14 -0.14 46.38
CA LEU A 157 10.33 0.89 47.07
C LEU A 157 10.80 2.30 46.65
N LEU A 158 10.29 2.84 45.54
CA LEU A 158 10.05 4.29 45.36
C LEU A 158 9.02 4.51 44.23
N ALA A 159 7.95 3.71 44.21
CA ALA A 159 6.67 4.16 43.67
C ALA A 159 5.99 4.95 44.80
N GLY A 160 6.37 6.22 44.97
CA GLY A 160 5.77 7.08 46.01
C GLY A 160 6.74 8.08 46.59
N LEU A 161 7.08 9.11 45.82
CA LEU A 161 7.38 10.45 46.34
C LEU A 161 7.37 11.40 45.14
N GLY A 162 6.21 12.01 44.91
CA GLY A 162 6.10 13.16 44.03
C GLY A 162 7.00 14.26 44.54
N LEU A 163 8.11 14.50 43.85
CA LEU A 163 8.93 15.70 44.01
C LEU A 163 9.00 16.41 42.66
N ARG A 164 7.97 17.25 42.50
CA ARG A 164 7.91 18.47 41.70
C ARG A 164 9.30 19.13 41.63
N SER A 165 9.85 19.31 40.43
CA SER A 165 11.00 20.20 40.23
C SER A 165 10.53 21.65 40.40
N ARG A 166 10.55 22.14 41.64
CA ARG A 166 10.75 23.56 41.91
C ARG A 166 12.26 23.76 42.02
N ASP A 167 12.83 24.40 41.01
CA ASP A 167 13.90 25.35 41.24
C ASP A 167 13.76 26.46 40.18
N GLN A 168 12.94 27.45 40.53
CA GLN A 168 13.24 28.83 40.17
C GLN A 168 14.36 29.26 41.10
N SER A 169 15.45 29.77 40.55
CA SER A 169 16.39 30.59 41.31
C SER A 169 16.19 32.07 40.97
N PRO A 170 16.23 32.99 41.96
CA PRO A 170 16.26 34.47 41.79
C PRO A 170 17.69 34.92 41.43
N GLU A 171 18.00 36.11 40.90
CA GLU A 171 17.33 37.41 40.74
C GLU A 171 17.25 37.87 39.28
#